data_AF-X1PMR5-F1
#
_entry.id   AF-X1PMR5-F1
#
_cell.length_a   1.000
_cell.length_b   1.000
_cell.length_c   1.000
_cell.angle_alpha   90.00
_cell.angle_beta   90.00
_cell.angle_gamma   90.00
#
_symmetry.space_group_name_H-M   'P 1'
#
loop_
_entity.id
_entity.type
_entity.pdbx_description
1 polymer ?
#
loop_
_entity_poly.entity_id
_entity_poly.type
_entity_poly.pdbx_seq_one_letter_code
_entity_poly.pdbx_strand_id
1 'polypeptide(L)'
;ILSSETILRTGWDGLVEILDRGGYVRYDFKTATKLLEVMGSLKDKYRGNLNALHEDSLDSRDLERRIKNLGKGIGEVTVGIFLRELRGLWKKANPPLSPLVLTAMRNLALLDRETVNRSALPSLKFLWERNFVKGRNFADLEVALLRLGKNWCRPGKCKECRLKKYCPSTKEKTLR
;
A
#
# COMPACT_ATOMS: atom_id res chain seq x y z
N ILE A 1 -19.70 12.07 -5.80
CA ILE A 1 -19.37 11.39 -7.07
C ILE A 1 -18.53 10.14 -6.78
N LEU A 2 -19.09 8.92 -6.82
CA LEU A 2 -18.38 7.73 -6.31
C LEU A 2 -18.31 6.53 -7.28
N SER A 3 -18.99 6.56 -8.43
CA SER A 3 -18.86 5.51 -9.46
C SER A 3 -18.04 5.98 -10.66
N SER A 4 -17.41 5.04 -11.38
CA SER A 4 -16.65 5.34 -12.61
C SER A 4 -17.49 6.09 -13.63
N GLU A 5 -18.74 5.67 -13.84
CA GLU A 5 -19.68 6.31 -14.75
C GLU A 5 -20.00 7.75 -14.34
N THR A 6 -20.26 7.98 -13.05
CA THR A 6 -20.58 9.33 -12.56
C THR A 6 -19.36 10.25 -12.67
N ILE A 7 -18.15 9.73 -12.38
CA ILE A 7 -16.89 10.48 -12.53
C ILE A 7 -16.69 10.87 -14.00
N LEU A 8 -16.88 9.93 -14.93
CA LEU A 8 -16.76 10.20 -16.37
C LEU A 8 -17.79 11.24 -16.84
N ARG A 9 -19.05 11.13 -16.39
CA ARG A 9 -20.10 12.09 -16.73
C ARG A 9 -19.86 13.48 -16.13
N THR A 10 -19.21 13.55 -14.96
CA THR A 10 -18.83 14.84 -14.34
C THR A 10 -17.87 15.61 -15.23
N GLY A 11 -17.08 14.91 -16.06
CA GLY A 11 -16.18 15.55 -17.02
C GLY A 11 -15.01 16.24 -16.34
N TRP A 12 -14.14 16.83 -17.14
CA TRP A 12 -12.89 17.40 -16.66
C TRP A 12 -13.13 18.65 -15.80
N ASP A 13 -13.90 19.62 -16.29
CA ASP A 13 -14.17 20.88 -15.58
C ASP A 13 -14.85 20.65 -14.22
N GLY A 14 -15.85 19.77 -14.18
CA GLY A 14 -16.54 19.45 -12.92
C GLY A 14 -15.65 18.75 -11.91
N LEU A 15 -14.72 17.89 -12.36
CA LEU A 15 -13.74 17.27 -11.47
C LEU A 15 -12.72 18.28 -10.95
N VAL A 16 -12.29 19.23 -11.78
CA VAL A 16 -11.42 20.34 -11.37
C VAL A 16 -12.09 21.16 -10.27
N GLU A 17 -13.34 21.57 -10.44
CA GLU A 17 -14.09 22.33 -9.43
C GLU A 17 -14.23 21.56 -8.10
N ILE A 18 -14.45 20.24 -8.17
CA ILE A 18 -14.53 19.39 -6.98
C ILE A 18 -13.17 19.27 -6.28
N LEU A 19 -12.08 19.10 -7.06
CA LEU A 19 -10.73 19.01 -6.52
C LEU A 19 -10.28 20.34 -5.91
N ASP A 20 -10.58 21.46 -6.56
CA ASP A 20 -10.29 22.81 -6.07
C ASP A 20 -10.94 23.06 -4.70
N ARG A 21 -12.26 22.81 -4.58
CA ARG A 21 -12.97 22.86 -3.28
C ARG A 21 -12.41 21.90 -2.23
N GLY A 22 -11.83 20.78 -2.66
CA GLY A 22 -11.16 19.81 -1.80
C GLY A 22 -9.75 20.23 -1.35
N GLY A 23 -9.27 21.42 -1.75
CA GLY A 23 -7.93 21.92 -1.44
C GLY A 23 -6.83 21.35 -2.33
N TYR A 24 -7.18 20.74 -3.47
CA TYR A 24 -6.24 20.17 -4.44
C TYR A 24 -5.89 21.11 -5.60
N VAL A 25 -6.08 22.43 -5.45
CA VAL A 25 -5.85 23.48 -6.47
C VAL A 25 -4.53 23.33 -7.24
N ARG A 26 -3.45 22.94 -6.56
CA ARG A 26 -2.13 22.78 -7.20
C ARG A 26 -2.06 21.60 -8.18
N TYR A 27 -2.97 20.64 -8.05
CA TYR A 27 -2.92 19.34 -8.72
C TYR A 27 -4.23 18.98 -9.42
N ASP A 28 -5.23 19.85 -9.38
CA ASP A 28 -6.59 19.63 -9.85
C ASP A 28 -6.64 19.19 -11.32
N PHE A 29 -6.01 19.92 -12.23
CA PHE A 29 -6.01 19.67 -13.67
C PHE A 29 -5.43 18.28 -13.99
N LYS A 30 -4.22 18.01 -13.48
CA LYS A 30 -3.54 16.74 -13.71
C LYS A 30 -4.27 15.57 -13.04
N THR A 31 -4.88 15.80 -11.89
CA THR A 31 -5.62 14.77 -11.15
C THR A 31 -6.95 14.47 -11.84
N ALA A 32 -7.68 15.48 -12.32
CA ALA A 32 -8.90 15.31 -13.11
C ALA A 32 -8.63 14.50 -14.37
N THR A 33 -7.59 14.84 -15.15
CA THR A 33 -7.19 14.07 -16.34
C THR A 33 -6.89 12.61 -16.00
N LYS A 34 -6.13 12.36 -14.92
CA LYS A 34 -5.82 10.99 -14.48
C LYS A 34 -7.06 10.22 -14.02
N LEU A 35 -7.97 10.86 -13.30
CA LEU A 35 -9.20 10.22 -12.84
C LEU A 35 -10.07 9.80 -14.02
N LEU A 36 -10.23 10.65 -15.04
CA LEU A 36 -10.96 10.31 -16.24
C LEU A 36 -10.30 9.15 -17.01
N GLU A 37 -8.98 9.17 -17.17
CA GLU A 37 -8.24 8.08 -17.82
C GLU A 37 -8.43 6.73 -17.10
N VAL A 38 -8.28 6.73 -15.78
CA VAL A 38 -8.42 5.53 -14.94
C VAL A 38 -9.85 5.00 -14.95
N MET A 39 -10.84 5.87 -14.79
CA MET A 39 -12.24 5.46 -14.77
C MET A 39 -12.72 5.03 -16.16
N GLY A 40 -12.21 5.63 -17.23
CA GLY A 40 -12.46 5.22 -18.61
C GLY A 40 -11.94 3.79 -18.84
N SER A 41 -10.66 3.55 -18.55
CA SER A 41 -10.06 2.21 -18.67
C SER A 41 -10.78 1.17 -17.81
N LEU A 42 -11.19 1.53 -16.59
CA LEU A 42 -11.95 0.64 -15.71
C LEU A 42 -13.35 0.33 -16.26
N LYS A 43 -14.04 1.34 -16.81
CA LYS A 43 -15.34 1.18 -17.46
C LYS A 43 -15.25 0.26 -18.67
N ASP A 44 -14.30 0.53 -19.57
CA ASP A 44 -14.22 -0.16 -20.86
C ASP A 44 -13.77 -1.62 -20.70
N LYS A 45 -12.80 -1.88 -19.83
CA LYS A 45 -12.20 -3.21 -19.68
C LYS A 45 -12.92 -4.08 -18.64
N TYR A 46 -13.50 -3.46 -17.61
CA TYR A 46 -14.00 -4.17 -16.43
C TYR A 46 -15.39 -3.70 -15.99
N ARG A 47 -16.14 -3.03 -16.89
CA ARG A 47 -17.50 -2.53 -16.64
C ARG A 47 -17.61 -1.64 -15.39
N GLY A 48 -16.53 -0.94 -15.05
CA GLY A 48 -16.48 -0.05 -13.89
C GLY A 48 -16.25 -0.77 -12.56
N ASN A 49 -15.99 -2.08 -12.57
CA ASN A 49 -15.92 -2.91 -11.37
C ASN A 49 -14.50 -3.41 -11.11
N LEU A 50 -13.91 -2.94 -10.01
CA LEU A 50 -12.59 -3.39 -9.55
C LEU A 50 -12.56 -4.87 -9.14
N ASN A 51 -13.68 -5.44 -8.70
CA ASN A 51 -13.77 -6.88 -8.42
C ASN A 51 -13.69 -7.71 -9.70
N ALA A 52 -14.23 -7.23 -10.83
CA ALA A 52 -14.07 -7.91 -12.12
C ALA A 52 -12.59 -7.91 -12.56
N LEU A 53 -11.89 -6.79 -12.39
CA LEU A 53 -10.44 -6.72 -12.61
C LEU A 53 -9.70 -7.74 -11.75
N HIS A 54 -10.05 -7.83 -10.47
CA HIS A 54 -9.49 -8.81 -9.56
C HIS A 54 -9.77 -10.23 -10.04
N GLU A 55 -11.01 -10.58 -10.36
CA GLU A 55 -11.42 -11.91 -10.83
C GLU A 55 -10.64 -12.33 -12.08
N ASP A 56 -10.55 -11.44 -13.09
CA ASP A 56 -9.84 -11.65 -14.35
C ASP A 56 -8.32 -11.79 -14.20
N SER A 57 -7.76 -11.39 -13.06
CA SER A 57 -6.32 -11.49 -12.83
C SER A 57 -5.88 -12.94 -12.59
N LEU A 58 -4.83 -13.41 -13.25
CA LEU A 58 -4.35 -14.79 -13.08
C LEU A 58 -3.77 -15.02 -11.67
N ASP A 59 -2.94 -14.09 -11.21
CA ASP A 59 -2.25 -14.16 -9.94
C ASP A 59 -2.02 -12.75 -9.35
N SER A 60 -1.21 -12.64 -8.29
CA SER A 60 -0.92 -11.35 -7.65
C SER A 60 -0.09 -10.41 -8.55
N ARG A 61 0.81 -10.95 -9.39
CA ARG A 61 1.63 -10.14 -10.31
C ARG A 61 0.80 -9.64 -11.49
N ASP A 62 -0.10 -10.48 -12.02
CA ASP A 62 -1.05 -10.08 -13.05
C ASP A 62 -2.00 -9.01 -12.53
N LEU A 63 -2.48 -9.13 -11.29
CA LEU A 63 -3.30 -8.11 -10.64
C LEU A 63 -2.57 -6.76 -10.55
N GLU A 64 -1.32 -6.75 -10.07
CA GLU A 64 -0.50 -5.54 -10.01
C GLU A 64 -0.34 -4.91 -11.40
N ARG A 65 -0.04 -5.72 -12.42
CA ARG A 65 0.12 -5.26 -13.81
C ARG A 65 -1.19 -4.68 -14.36
N ARG A 66 -2.33 -5.33 -14.12
CA ARG A 66 -3.66 -4.86 -14.57
C ARG A 66 -4.04 -3.54 -13.92
N ILE A 67 -3.77 -3.34 -12.63
CA ILE A 67 -4.02 -2.06 -11.94
C ILE A 67 -3.11 -0.96 -12.50
N LYS A 68 -1.82 -1.22 -12.73
CA LYS A 68 -0.92 -0.25 -13.40
C LYS A 68 -1.45 0.16 -14.78
N ASN A 69 -2.02 -0.78 -15.52
CA ASN A 69 -2.55 -0.57 -16.86
C ASN A 69 -3.93 0.11 -16.90
N LEU A 70 -4.49 0.52 -15.74
CA LEU A 70 -5.69 1.36 -15.71
C LEU A 70 -5.41 2.81 -16.11
N GLY A 71 -4.18 3.31 -15.95
CA GLY A 71 -3.86 4.68 -16.36
C GLY A 71 -2.42 5.07 -16.12
N LYS A 72 -1.94 6.01 -16.93
CA LYS A 72 -0.58 6.52 -16.84
C LYS A 72 -0.31 7.16 -15.47
N GLY A 73 0.85 6.82 -14.90
CA GLY A 73 1.28 7.33 -13.61
C GLY A 73 0.77 6.56 -12.39
N ILE A 74 0.07 5.43 -12.58
CA ILE A 74 -0.11 4.43 -11.53
C ILE A 74 1.18 3.61 -11.41
N GLY A 75 2.01 3.94 -10.43
CA GLY A 75 3.28 3.27 -10.17
C GLY A 75 3.19 2.15 -9.13
N GLU A 76 4.29 1.42 -8.95
CA GLU A 76 4.40 0.31 -8.00
C GLU A 76 4.05 0.71 -6.56
N VAL A 77 4.43 1.91 -6.14
CA VAL A 77 4.11 2.43 -4.80
C VAL A 77 2.59 2.58 -4.62
N THR A 78 1.90 3.17 -5.62
CA THR A 78 0.45 3.36 -5.58
C THR A 78 -0.27 2.02 -5.52
N VAL A 79 0.13 1.07 -6.36
CA VAL A 79 -0.44 -0.28 -6.39
C VAL A 79 -0.19 -1.01 -5.09
N GLY A 80 1.03 -0.92 -4.55
CA GLY A 80 1.40 -1.54 -3.28
C GLY A 80 0.59 -0.99 -2.11
N ILE A 81 0.34 0.32 -2.06
CA ILE A 81 -0.54 0.93 -1.05
C ILE A 81 -1.98 0.44 -1.22
N PHE A 82 -2.53 0.50 -2.43
CA PHE A 82 -3.90 0.10 -2.70
C PHE A 82 -4.15 -1.38 -2.36
N LEU A 83 -3.30 -2.28 -2.85
CA LEU A 83 -3.45 -3.71 -2.61
C LEU A 83 -3.12 -4.12 -1.16
N ARG A 84 -2.30 -3.35 -0.42
CA ARG A 84 -2.09 -3.61 1.01
C ARG A 84 -3.40 -3.54 1.79
N GLU A 85 -4.24 -2.54 1.50
CA GLU A 85 -5.53 -2.37 2.18
C GLU A 85 -6.53 -3.48 1.83
N LEU A 86 -6.32 -4.17 0.72
CA LEU A 86 -7.17 -5.29 0.27
C LEU A 86 -6.62 -6.66 0.68
N ARG A 87 -5.52 -6.72 1.43
CA ARG A 87 -4.98 -8.00 1.94
C ARG A 87 -5.99 -8.71 2.83
N GLY A 88 -6.20 -10.00 2.55
CA GLY A 88 -7.17 -10.82 3.28
C GLY A 88 -8.60 -10.67 2.77
N LEU A 89 -8.91 -9.62 2.00
CA LEU A 89 -10.19 -9.48 1.29
C LEU A 89 -10.07 -10.06 -0.13
N TRP A 90 -9.03 -9.67 -0.86
CA TRP A 90 -8.75 -10.17 -2.19
C TRP A 90 -7.66 -11.22 -2.15
N LYS A 91 -7.97 -12.46 -2.56
CA LYS A 91 -7.03 -13.60 -2.58
C LYS A 91 -5.72 -13.33 -3.35
N LYS A 92 -5.75 -12.41 -4.31
CA LYS A 92 -4.61 -12.02 -5.18
C LYS A 92 -3.96 -10.69 -4.74
N ALA A 93 -4.45 -10.03 -3.70
CA ALA A 93 -3.85 -8.79 -3.18
C ALA A 93 -2.65 -9.12 -2.29
N ASN A 94 -1.53 -9.53 -2.88
CA ASN A 94 -0.31 -9.85 -2.15
C ASN A 94 0.90 -9.01 -2.62
N PRO A 95 0.85 -7.68 -2.56
CA PRO A 95 1.98 -6.85 -2.99
C PRO A 95 3.22 -7.12 -2.12
N PRO A 96 4.43 -6.79 -2.59
CA PRO A 96 5.62 -6.80 -1.76
C PRO A 96 5.48 -5.87 -0.53
N LEU A 97 6.20 -6.19 0.55
CA LEU A 97 6.27 -5.30 1.71
C LEU A 97 7.02 -4.01 1.36
N SER A 98 6.53 -2.87 1.84
CA SER A 98 7.21 -1.58 1.60
C SER A 98 8.60 -1.55 2.26
N PRO A 99 9.55 -0.73 1.75
CA PRO A 99 10.88 -0.57 2.36
C PRO A 99 10.85 -0.17 3.83
N LEU A 100 9.85 0.61 4.25
CA LEU A 100 9.67 1.03 5.64
C LEU A 100 9.27 -0.14 6.55
N VAL A 101 8.40 -1.04 6.07
CA VAL A 101 8.03 -2.27 6.79
C VAL A 101 9.24 -3.17 6.95
N LEU A 102 10.02 -3.38 5.88
CA LEU A 102 11.24 -4.19 5.94
C LEU A 102 12.26 -3.61 6.92
N THR A 103 12.41 -2.29 6.94
CA THR A 103 13.31 -1.59 7.87
C THR A 103 12.88 -1.85 9.31
N ALA A 104 11.58 -1.72 9.60
CA ALA A 104 11.03 -2.02 10.91
C ALA A 104 11.26 -3.49 11.31
N MET A 105 10.95 -4.43 10.41
CA MET A 105 11.13 -5.87 10.66
C MET A 105 12.59 -6.23 10.92
N ARG A 106 13.53 -5.71 10.13
CA ARG A 106 14.98 -5.94 10.32
C ARG A 106 15.45 -5.40 11.67
N ASN A 107 15.04 -4.19 12.04
CA ASN A 107 15.44 -3.59 13.32
C ASN A 107 14.91 -4.37 14.52
N LEU A 108 13.72 -4.96 14.38
CA LEU A 108 13.10 -5.83 15.38
C LEU A 108 13.58 -7.29 15.32
N ALA A 109 14.53 -7.61 14.43
CA ALA A 109 14.99 -8.98 14.16
C ALA A 109 13.86 -9.97 13.84
N LEU A 110 12.80 -9.49 13.17
CA LEU A 110 11.70 -10.32 12.67
C LEU A 110 12.01 -10.97 11.31
N LEU A 111 13.13 -10.59 10.69
CA LEU A 111 13.70 -11.22 9.51
C LEU A 111 15.15 -11.57 9.82
N ASP A 112 15.61 -12.71 9.31
CA ASP A 112 17.04 -12.98 9.25
C ASP A 112 17.73 -12.00 8.26
N ARG A 113 19.06 -11.89 8.36
CA ARG A 113 19.84 -10.96 7.53
C ARG A 113 19.82 -11.36 6.04
N GLU A 114 19.62 -12.64 5.75
CA GLU A 114 19.62 -13.20 4.40
C GLU A 114 18.24 -13.16 3.72
N THR A 115 17.19 -12.74 4.42
CA THR A 115 15.83 -12.69 3.90
C THR A 115 15.78 -11.68 2.75
N VAL A 116 15.69 -12.23 1.55
CA VAL A 116 15.42 -11.47 0.33
C VAL A 116 14.01 -10.88 0.38
N ASN A 117 13.82 -9.75 -0.29
CA ASN A 117 12.59 -8.99 -0.21
C ASN A 117 11.32 -9.81 -0.61
N ARG A 118 11.51 -10.74 -1.57
CA ARG A 118 10.46 -11.67 -2.03
C ARG A 118 9.97 -12.67 -0.97
N SER A 119 10.80 -13.04 0.02
CA SER A 119 10.45 -13.98 1.09
C SER A 119 9.95 -13.29 2.36
N ALA A 120 10.10 -11.96 2.47
CA ALA A 120 9.71 -11.23 3.68
C ALA A 120 8.20 -11.27 3.97
N LEU A 121 7.35 -11.24 2.94
CA LEU A 121 5.89 -11.33 3.12
C LEU A 121 5.45 -12.69 3.68
N PRO A 122 5.85 -13.85 3.10
CA PRO A 122 5.63 -15.15 3.72
C PRO A 122 6.08 -15.23 5.18
N SER A 123 7.28 -14.73 5.51
CA SER A 123 7.77 -14.73 6.88
C SER A 123 6.88 -13.91 7.83
N LEU A 124 6.43 -12.73 7.40
CA LEU A 124 5.52 -11.91 8.20
C LEU A 124 4.15 -12.58 8.40
N LYS A 125 3.62 -13.26 7.38
CA LYS A 125 2.37 -14.02 7.48
C LYS A 125 2.49 -15.16 8.49
N PHE A 126 3.59 -15.91 8.43
CA PHE A 126 3.89 -16.98 9.38
C PHE A 126 3.96 -16.45 10.83
N LEU A 127 4.62 -15.29 11.04
CA LEU A 127 4.66 -14.65 12.36
C LEU A 127 3.26 -14.25 12.85
N TRP A 128 2.42 -13.71 11.97
CA TRP A 128 1.04 -13.34 12.29
C TRP A 128 0.19 -14.55 12.71
N GLU A 129 0.24 -15.63 11.95
CA GLU A 129 -0.53 -16.85 12.24
C GLU A 129 -0.21 -17.44 13.62
N ARG A 130 1.06 -17.37 14.04
CA ARG A 130 1.49 -17.86 15.36
C ARG A 130 1.23 -16.91 16.52
N ASN A 131 1.01 -15.62 16.24
CA ASN A 131 0.89 -14.56 17.23
C ASN A 131 -0.38 -13.73 17.00
N PHE A 132 -1.46 -14.40 16.60
CA PHE A 132 -2.72 -13.76 16.28
C PHE A 132 -3.23 -12.89 17.44
N VAL A 133 -3.68 -11.68 17.11
CA VAL A 133 -4.27 -10.74 18.08
C VAL A 133 -5.78 -10.63 17.81
N LYS A 134 -6.59 -10.99 18.81
CA LYS A 134 -8.05 -10.92 18.72
C LYS A 134 -8.51 -9.51 18.32
N GLY A 135 -9.41 -9.44 17.34
CA GLY A 135 -9.95 -8.18 16.82
C GLY A 135 -9.02 -7.42 15.88
N ARG A 136 -7.91 -8.02 15.44
CA ARG A 136 -6.99 -7.47 14.44
C ARG A 136 -6.81 -8.44 13.28
N ASN A 137 -6.39 -7.93 12.13
CA ASN A 137 -6.06 -8.71 10.95
C ASN A 137 -4.59 -8.52 10.54
N PHE A 138 -4.16 -9.28 9.52
CA PHE A 138 -2.80 -9.20 9.01
C PHE A 138 -2.41 -7.80 8.51
N ALA A 139 -3.33 -7.07 7.87
CA ALA A 139 -3.06 -5.73 7.37
C ALA A 139 -2.80 -4.74 8.51
N ASP A 140 -3.46 -4.91 9.67
CA ASP A 140 -3.19 -4.11 10.87
C ASP A 140 -1.73 -4.25 11.33
N LEU A 141 -1.18 -5.47 11.32
CA LEU A 141 0.23 -5.73 11.66
C LEU A 141 1.17 -5.04 10.67
N GLU A 142 0.92 -5.17 9.36
CA GLU A 142 1.73 -4.52 8.34
C GLU A 142 1.70 -2.99 8.47
N VAL A 143 0.52 -2.40 8.76
CA VAL A 143 0.38 -0.95 8.99
C VAL A 143 1.09 -0.51 10.27
N ALA A 144 1.05 -1.32 11.34
CA ALA A 144 1.80 -1.03 12.56
C ALA A 144 3.31 -0.98 12.31
N LEU A 145 3.85 -1.96 11.56
CA LEU A 145 5.25 -1.99 11.14
C LEU A 145 5.60 -0.83 10.20
N LEU A 146 4.70 -0.47 9.27
CA LEU A 146 4.87 0.68 8.39
C LEU A 146 5.01 1.98 9.21
N ARG A 147 4.11 2.19 10.17
CA ARG A 147 4.15 3.37 11.06
C ARG A 147 5.40 3.37 11.93
N LEU A 148 5.81 2.20 12.43
CA LEU A 148 7.07 2.07 13.16
C LEU A 148 8.26 2.52 12.31
N GLY A 149 8.36 1.96 11.10
CA GLY A 149 9.38 2.26 10.12
C GLY A 149 9.42 3.75 9.74
N LYS A 150 8.25 4.32 9.47
CA LYS A 150 8.08 5.72 9.07
C LYS A 150 8.47 6.70 10.17
N ASN A 151 8.08 6.44 11.42
CA ASN A 151 8.14 7.46 12.46
C ASN A 151 9.37 7.31 13.38
N TRP A 152 9.86 6.08 13.62
CA TRP A 152 10.91 5.82 14.62
C TRP A 152 12.15 5.11 14.11
N CYS A 153 12.06 4.30 13.05
CA CYS A 153 13.24 3.63 12.47
C CYS A 153 14.07 4.56 11.57
N ARG A 154 14.21 5.83 11.97
CA ARG A 154 15.01 6.86 11.30
C ARG A 154 16.14 7.32 12.23
N PRO A 155 17.24 7.88 11.69
CA PRO A 155 18.33 8.42 12.51
C PRO A 155 17.80 9.35 13.62
N GLY A 156 18.33 9.18 14.85
CA GLY A 156 17.97 10.01 16.01
C GLY A 156 16.62 9.72 16.69
N LYS A 157 15.69 8.97 16.05
CA LYS A 157 14.32 8.78 16.57
C LYS A 157 14.10 7.54 17.45
N CYS A 158 15.10 6.68 17.62
CA CYS A 158 15.01 5.50 18.48
C CYS A 158 14.76 5.84 19.96
N LYS A 159 15.19 7.02 20.45
CA LYS A 159 15.01 7.43 21.85
C LYS A 159 13.54 7.60 22.23
N GLU A 160 12.72 8.06 21.28
CA GLU A 160 11.27 8.28 21.42
C GLU A 160 10.44 7.03 21.06
N CYS A 161 11.09 5.93 20.65
CA CYS A 161 10.42 4.75 20.16
C CYS A 161 9.87 3.89 21.30
N ARG A 162 8.55 3.65 21.30
CA ARG A 162 7.87 2.80 22.30
C ARG A 162 8.37 1.34 22.29
N LEU A 163 8.94 0.88 21.18
CA LEU A 163 9.50 -0.47 21.05
C LEU A 163 11.01 -0.54 21.28
N LYS A 164 11.67 0.57 21.71
CA LYS A 164 13.12 0.62 21.93
C LYS A 164 13.62 -0.54 22.79
N LYS A 165 12.92 -0.84 23.91
CA LYS A 165 13.30 -1.91 24.84
C LYS A 165 13.26 -3.33 24.25
N TYR A 166 12.52 -3.52 23.16
CA TYR A 166 12.40 -4.79 22.44
C TYR A 166 13.23 -4.83 21.16
N CYS A 167 13.89 -3.72 20.79
CA CYS A 167 14.55 -3.56 19.49
C CYS A 167 16.05 -3.84 19.60
N PRO A 168 16.55 -5.00 19.13
CA PRO A 168 17.96 -5.37 19.26
C PRO A 168 18.92 -4.39 18.56
N SER A 169 18.53 -3.80 17.43
CA SER A 169 19.35 -2.82 16.70
C SER A 169 19.60 -1.50 17.46
N THR A 170 18.94 -1.28 18.59
CA THR A 170 19.25 -0.14 19.48
C THR A 170 20.52 -0.36 20.28
N LYS A 171 20.89 -1.62 20.55
CA LYS A 171 22.13 -1.98 21.26
C LYS A 171 23.36 -1.83 20.35
N GLU A 172 23.24 -2.19 19.07
CA GLU A 172 24.33 -2.08 18.08
C GLU A 172 24.72 -0.62 17.74
N LYS A 173 23.80 0.34 17.87
CA LYS A 173 24.07 1.77 17.59
C LYS A 173 24.74 2.54 18.74
N THR A 174 25.03 1.89 19.86
CA THR A 174 25.71 2.50 21.02
C THR A 174 27.19 2.08 21.10
N LEU A 175 27.64 1.20 20.19
CA LEU A 175 29.01 0.66 20.09
C LEU A 175 29.74 1.19 18.84
N ARG A 176 29.25 2.26 18.20
CA ARG A 176 29.90 2.97 17.11
C ARG A 176 29.90 4.46 17.39
#